data_AF-A0A9W4SXZ5-F1
#
_entry.id   AF-A0A9W4SXZ5-F1
#
_cell.length_a   1.000
_cell.length_b   1.000
_cell.length_c   1.000
_cell.angle_alpha   90.00
_cell.angle_beta   90.00
_cell.angle_gamma   90.00
#
_symmetry.space_group_name_H-M   'P 1'
#
loop_
_entity.id
_entity.type
_entity.pdbx_description
1 polymer ?
#
loop_
_entity_poly.entity_id
_entity_poly.type
_entity_poly.pdbx_seq_one_letter_code
_entity_poly.pdbx_strand_id
1 'polypeptide(L)'
;MNSQLKYTSPPRKNETEVPIPLSETPVIRKNTDIRKQKRRSSLDKRGKRASSIGNGFVAKPHPDISHKEFYRHIQQDLPGPIKLRQILSWCGQRALENQRLKDENALQITKIIEADILNDLMDCKINTSWYHRNNDQDRQVKIKHPHLQNVENRKKLEELKPIFQRLKAENEEWNKLINEINSFHSSIDKAVKKVSQGSNNIFLVPDEVDMSVLHVDQQQFLQQYCSDNETTQLENNYFEQMMQTVEIKVDNLYSILYNASSYNTATQTYCEDLLIKLLAVLRRRQEKSSNNLNIETDDVLKMLSRV
;
A
#
# COMPACT_ATOMS: atom_id res chain seq x y z
N MET A 1 -110.92 -2.01 -8.62
CA MET A 1 -110.37 -0.86 -9.35
C MET A 1 -109.24 -1.35 -10.23
N ASN A 2 -109.48 -1.54 -11.52
CA ASN A 2 -108.46 -1.77 -12.56
C ASN A 2 -109.12 -1.43 -13.90
N SER A 3 -109.12 -0.14 -14.24
CA SER A 3 -109.61 0.37 -15.51
C SER A 3 -108.50 0.25 -16.55
N GLN A 4 -108.73 -0.58 -17.57
CA GLN A 4 -107.88 -0.71 -18.75
C GLN A 4 -107.73 0.66 -19.44
N LEU A 5 -106.54 1.26 -19.33
CA LEU A 5 -106.17 2.47 -20.05
C LEU A 5 -105.88 2.10 -21.50
N LYS A 6 -106.78 2.52 -22.39
CA LYS A 6 -106.61 2.48 -23.85
C LYS A 6 -105.47 3.42 -24.24
N TYR A 7 -104.37 2.87 -24.75
CA TYR A 7 -103.30 3.67 -25.34
C TYR A 7 -103.74 4.17 -26.72
N THR A 8 -104.04 5.45 -26.82
CA THR A 8 -104.22 6.16 -28.08
C THR A 8 -102.85 6.62 -28.58
N SER A 9 -102.47 6.17 -29.78
CA SER A 9 -101.27 6.67 -30.46
C SER A 9 -101.43 8.17 -30.76
N PRO A 10 -100.40 9.01 -30.55
CA PRO A 10 -100.43 10.39 -31.04
C PRO A 10 -100.48 10.40 -32.58
N PRO A 11 -101.08 11.43 -33.19
CA PRO A 11 -101.19 11.53 -34.65
C PRO A 11 -99.81 11.62 -35.29
N ARG A 12 -99.58 10.85 -36.36
CA ARG A 12 -98.36 10.95 -37.18
C ARG A 12 -98.27 12.37 -37.72
N LYS A 13 -97.19 13.08 -37.39
CA LYS A 13 -96.83 14.34 -38.06
C LYS A 13 -96.70 14.03 -39.55
N ASN A 14 -97.38 14.82 -40.38
CA ASN A 14 -97.36 14.73 -41.83
C ASN A 14 -95.93 14.48 -42.34
N GLU A 15 -95.72 13.32 -42.97
CA GLU A 15 -94.49 13.03 -43.69
C GLU A 15 -94.40 14.04 -44.84
N THR A 16 -93.48 14.99 -44.70
CA THR A 16 -93.12 15.91 -45.78
C THR A 16 -92.07 15.19 -46.60
N GLU A 17 -92.51 14.57 -47.70
CA GLU A 17 -91.60 13.99 -48.70
C GLU A 17 -90.82 15.14 -49.36
N VAL A 18 -89.60 15.36 -48.89
CA VAL A 18 -88.68 16.31 -49.52
C VAL A 18 -87.91 15.55 -50.60
N PRO A 19 -88.10 15.86 -51.90
CA PRO A 19 -87.42 15.16 -52.97
C PRO A 19 -85.91 15.42 -52.86
N ILE A 20 -85.14 14.34 -52.83
CA ILE A 20 -83.68 14.41 -52.81
C ILE A 20 -83.22 14.86 -54.20
N PRO A 21 -82.53 16.01 -54.34
CA PRO A 21 -82.06 16.47 -55.65
C PRO A 21 -81.00 15.50 -56.20
N LEU A 22 -81.26 14.96 -57.39
CA LEU A 22 -80.38 13.99 -58.07
C LEU A 22 -79.09 14.63 -58.64
N SER A 23 -79.00 15.96 -58.61
CA SER A 23 -77.81 16.70 -59.04
C SER A 23 -77.35 17.66 -57.94
N GLU A 24 -76.04 17.81 -57.81
CA GLU A 24 -75.45 18.67 -56.77
C GLU A 24 -75.87 20.13 -56.98
N THR A 25 -76.69 20.64 -56.06
CA THR A 25 -77.02 22.07 -56.04
C THR A 25 -75.76 22.89 -55.74
N PRO A 26 -75.66 24.14 -56.21
CA PRO A 26 -74.50 25.00 -55.95
C PRO A 26 -74.22 25.20 -54.45
N VAL A 27 -75.25 25.09 -53.60
CA VAL A 27 -75.10 25.09 -52.14
C VAL A 27 -74.42 23.82 -51.64
N ILE A 28 -74.76 22.65 -52.19
CA ILE A 28 -74.08 21.39 -51.89
C ILE A 28 -72.61 21.46 -52.32
N ARG A 29 -72.31 22.00 -53.51
CA ARG A 29 -70.92 22.21 -53.98
C ARG A 29 -70.12 23.13 -53.05
N LYS A 30 -70.71 24.25 -52.62
CA LYS A 30 -70.07 25.14 -51.65
C LYS A 30 -69.81 24.44 -50.32
N ASN A 31 -70.76 23.63 -49.86
CA ASN A 31 -70.62 22.88 -48.61
C ASN A 31 -69.61 21.72 -48.73
N THR A 32 -69.48 21.08 -49.89
CA THR A 32 -68.45 20.07 -50.14
C THR A 32 -67.07 20.72 -50.25
N ASP A 33 -66.94 21.89 -50.86
CA ASP A 33 -65.69 22.66 -50.90
C ASP A 33 -65.25 23.14 -49.50
N ILE A 34 -66.18 23.57 -48.65
CA ILE A 34 -65.90 23.90 -47.24
C ILE A 34 -65.44 22.66 -46.46
N ARG A 35 -65.95 21.47 -46.78
CA ARG A 35 -65.51 20.20 -46.18
C ARG A 35 -64.15 19.72 -46.74
N LYS A 36 -63.86 20.01 -48.00
CA LYS A 36 -62.60 19.69 -48.70
C LYS A 36 -61.49 20.70 -48.40
N GLN A 37 -61.83 21.94 -48.03
CA GLN A 37 -60.92 22.88 -47.39
C GLN A 37 -60.45 22.26 -46.09
N LYS A 38 -59.27 21.64 -46.15
CA LYS A 38 -58.57 20.93 -45.08
C LYS A 38 -58.85 21.62 -43.75
N ARG A 39 -59.68 20.98 -42.91
CA ARG A 39 -60.08 21.48 -41.58
C ARG A 39 -58.86 22.11 -40.92
N ARG A 40 -58.92 23.42 -40.63
CA ARG A 40 -57.85 24.14 -39.91
C ARG A 40 -57.40 23.30 -38.72
N SER A 41 -56.25 22.67 -38.84
CA SER A 41 -55.63 21.95 -37.74
C SER A 41 -55.20 22.97 -36.70
N SER A 42 -55.84 22.96 -35.53
CA SER A 42 -55.43 23.76 -34.37
C SER A 42 -54.00 23.42 -33.89
N LEU A 43 -53.44 22.31 -34.35
CA LEU A 43 -52.02 21.97 -34.15
C LEU A 43 -51.06 22.83 -34.98
N ASP A 44 -51.49 23.32 -36.14
CA ASP A 44 -50.58 23.92 -37.13
C ASP A 44 -50.27 25.39 -36.83
N LYS A 45 -50.78 25.95 -35.73
CA LYS A 45 -50.42 27.31 -35.25
C LYS A 45 -49.77 27.33 -33.87
N ARG A 46 -49.64 26.17 -33.20
CA ARG A 46 -49.01 26.09 -31.88
C ARG A 46 -47.50 25.91 -32.05
N GLY A 47 -46.71 26.87 -31.56
CA GLY A 47 -45.24 26.78 -31.53
C GLY A 47 -44.49 27.45 -32.68
N LYS A 48 -45.18 27.99 -33.71
CA LYS A 48 -44.53 28.57 -34.91
C LYS A 48 -43.67 29.82 -34.66
N ARG A 49 -43.72 30.43 -33.47
CA ARG A 49 -42.95 31.63 -33.11
C ARG A 49 -41.71 31.36 -32.25
N ALA A 50 -41.58 30.15 -31.70
CA ALA A 50 -40.52 29.82 -30.75
C ALA A 50 -39.27 29.24 -31.43
N SER A 51 -39.41 28.73 -32.66
CA SER A 51 -38.45 27.82 -33.28
C SER A 51 -37.89 28.31 -34.62
N SER A 52 -38.07 29.58 -34.98
CA SER A 52 -37.51 30.15 -36.21
C SER A 52 -36.14 30.79 -35.97
N ILE A 53 -35.08 30.06 -36.32
CA ILE A 53 -33.71 30.58 -36.37
C ILE A 53 -33.55 31.38 -37.68
N GLY A 54 -33.76 32.70 -37.58
CA GLY A 54 -33.76 33.61 -38.74
C GLY A 54 -34.37 34.98 -38.47
N ASN A 55 -35.18 35.11 -37.42
CA ASN A 55 -35.76 36.39 -36.97
C ASN A 55 -35.20 36.87 -35.62
N GLY A 56 -34.04 36.36 -35.19
CA GLY A 56 -33.35 36.82 -33.98
C GLY A 56 -33.88 36.27 -32.64
N PHE A 57 -34.79 35.28 -32.64
CA PHE A 57 -35.28 34.67 -31.41
C PHE A 57 -35.29 33.14 -31.51
N VAL A 58 -34.52 32.49 -30.64
CA VAL A 58 -34.48 31.02 -30.51
C VAL A 58 -34.93 30.68 -29.10
N ALA A 59 -36.16 30.17 -28.96
CA ALA A 59 -36.62 29.72 -27.66
C ALA A 59 -35.84 28.46 -27.28
N LYS A 60 -35.17 28.51 -26.14
CA LYS A 60 -34.42 27.38 -25.59
C LYS A 60 -35.39 26.33 -25.04
N PRO A 61 -35.19 25.02 -25.30
CA PRO A 61 -35.91 23.96 -24.63
C PRO A 61 -35.67 24.01 -23.12
N HIS A 62 -36.65 23.62 -22.32
CA HIS A 62 -36.48 23.50 -20.86
C HIS A 62 -35.28 22.60 -20.52
N PRO A 63 -34.48 22.92 -19.49
CA PRO A 63 -33.29 22.14 -19.11
C PRO A 63 -33.57 20.65 -18.84
N ASP A 64 -34.79 20.28 -18.44
CA ASP A 64 -35.17 18.89 -18.16
C ASP A 64 -35.35 18.04 -19.42
N ILE A 65 -35.50 18.66 -20.60
CA ILE A 65 -35.70 17.93 -21.86
C ILE A 65 -34.38 17.30 -22.27
N SER A 66 -34.34 16.00 -22.55
CA SER A 66 -33.13 15.33 -23.01
C SER A 66 -32.68 15.84 -24.39
N HIS A 67 -31.37 15.91 -24.63
CA HIS A 67 -30.82 16.34 -25.94
C HIS A 67 -31.34 15.47 -27.09
N LYS A 68 -31.66 14.20 -26.80
CA LYS A 68 -32.23 13.25 -27.76
C LYS A 68 -33.63 13.65 -28.25
N GLU A 69 -34.36 14.48 -27.51
CA GLU A 69 -35.74 14.86 -27.82
C GLU A 69 -35.89 16.25 -28.45
N PHE A 70 -34.79 16.99 -28.57
CA PHE A 70 -34.78 18.35 -29.15
C PHE A 70 -35.44 18.42 -30.53
N TYR A 71 -35.28 17.38 -31.35
CA TYR A 71 -35.90 17.31 -32.68
C TYR A 71 -37.43 17.42 -32.67
N ARG A 72 -38.11 17.01 -31.58
CA ARG A 72 -39.58 17.09 -31.45
C ARG A 72 -40.09 18.52 -31.25
N HIS A 73 -39.22 19.41 -30.77
CA HIS A 73 -39.57 20.79 -30.43
C HIS A 73 -39.29 21.78 -31.58
N ILE A 74 -38.86 21.28 -32.74
CA ILE A 74 -38.55 22.07 -33.93
C ILE A 74 -39.73 22.02 -34.91
N GLN A 75 -39.93 23.10 -35.66
CA GLN A 75 -40.98 23.14 -36.68
C GLN A 75 -40.70 22.11 -37.78
N GLN A 76 -41.70 21.28 -38.08
CA GLN A 76 -41.58 20.24 -39.11
C GLN A 76 -41.45 20.82 -40.52
N ASP A 77 -41.94 22.04 -40.75
CA ASP A 77 -41.93 22.71 -42.06
C ASP A 77 -40.56 23.30 -42.45
N LEU A 78 -39.57 23.27 -41.54
CA LEU A 78 -38.29 23.93 -41.75
C LEU A 78 -37.30 23.04 -42.56
N PRO A 79 -36.49 23.62 -43.47
CA PRO A 79 -35.45 22.89 -44.19
C PRO A 79 -34.45 22.18 -43.27
N GLY A 80 -33.95 21.02 -43.70
CA GLY A 80 -33.02 20.18 -42.91
C GLY A 80 -31.82 20.96 -42.32
N PRO A 81 -31.06 21.73 -43.13
CA PRO A 81 -29.92 22.52 -42.66
C PRO A 81 -30.24 23.53 -41.56
N ILE A 82 -31.46 24.07 -41.57
CA ILE A 82 -31.91 25.07 -40.61
C ILE A 82 -32.36 24.36 -39.32
N LYS A 83 -33.03 23.21 -39.43
CA LYS A 83 -33.31 22.33 -38.28
C LYS A 83 -32.03 21.91 -37.57
N LEU A 84 -31.01 21.49 -38.32
CA LEU A 84 -29.72 21.11 -37.76
C LEU A 84 -29.05 22.26 -37.03
N ARG A 85 -29.04 23.46 -37.63
CA ARG A 85 -28.51 24.67 -37.00
C ARG A 85 -29.15 24.91 -35.65
N GLN A 86 -30.47 24.86 -35.59
CA GLN A 86 -31.21 25.04 -34.34
C GLN A 86 -30.88 23.98 -33.28
N ILE A 87 -30.76 22.71 -33.67
CA ILE A 87 -30.33 21.64 -32.76
C ILE A 87 -28.92 21.93 -32.24
N LEU A 88 -27.98 22.27 -33.14
CA LEU A 88 -26.60 22.58 -32.78
C LEU A 88 -26.50 23.78 -31.84
N SER A 89 -27.27 24.85 -32.08
CA SER A 89 -27.35 26.01 -31.19
C SER A 89 -27.83 25.62 -29.79
N TRP A 90 -28.90 24.82 -29.68
CA TRP A 90 -29.41 24.36 -28.39
C TRP A 90 -28.44 23.45 -27.65
N CYS A 91 -27.80 22.51 -28.37
CA CYS A 91 -26.77 21.64 -27.80
C CYS A 91 -25.55 22.44 -27.35
N GLY A 92 -25.10 23.42 -28.14
CA GLY A 92 -23.97 24.29 -27.83
C GLY A 92 -24.23 25.16 -26.59
N GLN A 93 -25.39 25.81 -26.50
CA GLN A 93 -25.76 26.61 -25.32
C GLN A 93 -25.79 25.75 -24.05
N ARG A 94 -26.31 24.53 -24.14
CA ARG A 94 -26.35 23.63 -22.99
C ARG A 94 -24.97 23.03 -22.66
N ALA A 95 -24.10 22.84 -23.65
CA ALA A 95 -22.72 22.41 -23.41
C ALA A 95 -21.93 23.48 -22.65
N LEU A 96 -22.04 24.75 -23.07
CA LEU A 96 -21.44 25.92 -22.40
C LEU A 96 -21.86 26.04 -20.93
N GLU A 97 -23.13 25.80 -20.61
CA GLU A 97 -23.65 25.82 -19.23
C GLU A 97 -23.11 24.69 -18.36
N ASN A 98 -22.84 23.51 -18.95
CA ASN A 98 -22.38 22.33 -18.23
C ASN A 98 -20.85 22.17 -18.23
N GLN A 99 -20.11 23.05 -18.89
CA GLN A 99 -18.66 22.95 -19.03
C GLN A 99 -17.96 23.24 -17.69
N ARG A 100 -17.19 22.25 -17.22
CA ARG A 100 -16.39 22.32 -16.00
C ARG A 100 -14.96 21.89 -16.33
N LEU A 101 -14.04 22.84 -16.40
CA LEU A 101 -12.61 22.59 -16.53
C LEU A 101 -11.91 22.93 -15.21
N LYS A 102 -10.77 22.30 -14.94
CA LYS A 102 -9.99 22.54 -13.71
C LYS A 102 -9.27 23.89 -13.72
N ASP A 103 -8.90 24.38 -14.90
CA ASP A 103 -8.18 25.64 -15.09
C ASP A 103 -9.16 26.76 -15.41
N GLU A 104 -9.38 27.68 -14.45
CA GLU A 104 -10.34 28.79 -14.57
C GLU A 104 -10.03 29.72 -15.76
N ASN A 105 -8.77 30.05 -15.98
CA ASN A 105 -8.36 30.93 -17.10
C ASN A 105 -8.62 30.27 -18.46
N ALA A 106 -8.27 28.98 -18.59
CA ALA A 106 -8.52 28.22 -19.80
C ALA A 106 -10.04 28.05 -20.04
N LEU A 107 -10.82 27.85 -18.97
CA LEU A 107 -12.28 27.78 -19.03
C LEU A 107 -12.90 29.08 -19.55
N GLN A 108 -12.44 30.23 -19.05
CA GLN A 108 -12.93 31.54 -19.49
C GLN A 108 -12.63 31.77 -20.98
N ILE A 109 -11.39 31.53 -21.41
CA ILE A 109 -10.99 31.68 -22.82
C ILE A 109 -11.82 30.74 -23.71
N THR A 110 -11.98 29.48 -23.29
CA THR A 110 -12.76 28.48 -24.03
C THR A 110 -14.22 28.93 -24.17
N LYS A 111 -14.83 29.42 -23.08
CA LYS A 111 -16.21 29.93 -23.09
C LYS A 111 -16.41 31.11 -24.02
N ILE A 112 -15.44 32.04 -24.08
CA ILE A 112 -15.49 33.19 -25.01
C ILE A 112 -15.48 32.69 -26.45
N ILE A 113 -14.53 31.82 -26.80
CA ILE A 113 -14.39 31.28 -28.16
C ILE A 113 -15.62 30.46 -28.56
N GLU A 114 -16.10 29.59 -27.67
CA GLU A 114 -17.31 28.78 -27.91
C GLU A 114 -18.56 29.64 -28.06
N ALA A 115 -18.70 30.71 -27.28
CA ALA A 115 -19.81 31.67 -27.41
C ALA A 115 -19.75 32.43 -28.73
N ASP A 116 -18.57 32.85 -29.19
CA ASP A 116 -18.38 33.51 -30.48
C ASP A 116 -18.76 32.59 -31.65
N ILE A 117 -18.30 31.33 -31.62
CA ILE A 117 -18.68 30.32 -32.62
C ILE A 117 -20.20 30.09 -32.61
N LEU A 118 -20.81 30.05 -31.43
CA LEU A 118 -22.25 29.88 -31.30
C LEU A 118 -23.01 31.08 -31.89
N ASN A 119 -22.55 32.30 -31.63
CA ASN A 119 -23.11 33.51 -32.23
C ASN A 119 -22.96 33.49 -33.76
N ASP A 120 -21.80 33.11 -34.28
CA ASP A 120 -21.57 32.98 -35.73
C ASP A 120 -22.47 31.92 -36.39
N LEU A 121 -22.78 30.84 -35.66
CA LEU A 121 -23.73 29.82 -36.10
C LEU A 121 -25.17 30.37 -36.12
N MET A 122 -25.55 31.17 -35.13
CA MET A 122 -26.86 31.84 -35.05
C MET A 122 -27.05 32.90 -36.12
N ASP A 123 -26.01 33.69 -36.40
CA ASP A 123 -25.94 34.74 -37.43
C ASP A 123 -25.85 34.19 -38.85
N CYS A 124 -25.86 32.86 -39.00
CA CYS A 124 -25.77 32.17 -40.29
C CYS A 124 -24.45 32.38 -41.03
N LYS A 125 -23.38 32.81 -40.35
CA LYS A 125 -22.04 32.96 -40.95
C LYS A 125 -21.39 31.60 -41.25
N ILE A 126 -21.71 30.59 -40.42
CA ILE A 126 -21.28 29.21 -40.61
C ILE A 126 -22.32 28.47 -41.48
N ASN A 127 -21.89 27.99 -42.65
CA ASN A 127 -22.77 27.25 -43.55
C ASN A 127 -23.08 25.85 -43.00
N THR A 128 -24.33 25.63 -42.57
CA THR A 128 -24.82 24.33 -42.08
C THR A 128 -25.43 23.44 -43.16
N SER A 129 -25.45 23.89 -44.43
CA SER A 129 -26.05 23.16 -45.53
C SER A 129 -25.18 21.98 -45.97
N TRP A 130 -25.73 20.78 -45.84
CA TRP A 130 -25.11 19.57 -46.40
C TRP A 130 -25.57 19.25 -47.83
N TYR A 131 -26.51 20.03 -48.39
CA TYR A 131 -27.07 19.79 -49.73
C TYR A 131 -26.04 20.00 -50.86
N HIS A 132 -24.93 20.70 -50.59
CA HIS A 132 -23.90 21.02 -51.58
C HIS A 132 -22.51 20.51 -51.18
N ARG A 133 -22.41 19.42 -50.40
CA ARG A 133 -21.11 18.84 -50.04
C ARG A 133 -20.50 18.12 -51.24
N ASN A 134 -19.43 18.67 -51.78
CA ASN A 134 -18.58 17.95 -52.73
C ASN A 134 -17.73 16.94 -51.94
N ASN A 135 -17.98 15.65 -52.13
CA ASN A 135 -17.29 14.55 -51.41
C ASN A 135 -15.75 14.61 -51.51
N ASP A 136 -15.20 15.29 -52.52
CA ASP A 136 -13.76 15.40 -52.75
C ASP A 136 -13.09 16.57 -52.02
N GLN A 137 -13.84 17.58 -51.57
CA GLN A 137 -13.28 18.78 -50.93
C GLN A 137 -13.04 18.61 -49.41
N ASP A 138 -13.60 17.58 -48.78
CA ASP A 138 -13.47 17.32 -47.34
C ASP A 138 -12.11 16.72 -46.92
N ARG A 139 -11.17 16.55 -47.87
CA ARG A 139 -9.75 16.24 -47.58
C ARG A 139 -8.94 17.49 -47.24
N GLN A 140 -9.56 18.56 -46.77
CA GLN A 140 -8.80 19.67 -46.20
C GLN A 140 -7.89 19.17 -45.07
N VAL A 141 -6.66 19.66 -45.09
CA VAL A 141 -5.56 19.25 -44.21
C VAL A 141 -5.98 19.48 -42.75
N LYS A 142 -6.46 18.43 -42.09
CA LYS A 142 -6.72 18.46 -40.65
C LYS A 142 -5.40 18.75 -39.95
N ILE A 143 -5.27 19.91 -39.32
CA ILE A 143 -4.12 20.24 -38.47
C ILE A 143 -4.14 19.22 -37.32
N LYS A 144 -3.17 18.30 -37.32
CA LYS A 144 -3.09 17.24 -36.31
C LYS A 144 -2.38 17.81 -35.09
N HIS A 145 -3.12 17.96 -34.00
CA HIS A 145 -2.51 18.24 -32.70
C HIS A 145 -1.75 17.00 -32.18
N PRO A 146 -0.65 17.19 -31.45
CA PRO A 146 0.05 16.07 -30.83
C PRO A 146 -0.87 15.37 -29.83
N HIS A 147 -0.80 14.04 -29.80
CA HIS A 147 -1.52 13.24 -28.80
C HIS A 147 -1.06 13.61 -27.38
N LEU A 148 -1.98 13.71 -26.42
CA LEU A 148 -1.68 14.13 -25.05
C LEU A 148 -0.57 13.29 -24.40
N GLN A 149 -0.64 11.97 -24.59
CA GLN A 149 0.38 11.03 -24.09
C GLN A 149 1.77 11.32 -24.67
N ASN A 150 1.88 11.77 -25.93
CA ASN A 150 3.17 12.11 -26.51
C ASN A 150 3.76 13.38 -25.89
N VAL A 151 2.91 14.32 -25.45
CA VAL A 151 3.36 15.51 -24.73
C VAL A 151 3.85 15.13 -23.34
N GLU A 152 3.11 14.32 -22.61
CA GLU A 152 3.50 13.85 -21.27
C GLU A 152 4.77 12.99 -21.32
N ASN A 153 4.87 12.07 -22.27
CA ASN A 153 6.05 11.24 -22.44
C ASN A 153 7.29 12.07 -22.74
N ARG A 154 7.17 13.14 -23.54
CA ARG A 154 8.29 14.07 -23.80
C ARG A 154 8.75 14.76 -22.52
N LYS A 155 7.82 15.27 -21.70
CA LYS A 155 8.15 15.90 -20.40
C LYS A 155 8.86 14.92 -19.47
N LYS A 156 8.30 13.71 -19.30
CA LYS A 156 8.91 12.65 -18.48
C LYS A 156 10.29 12.28 -18.98
N LEU A 157 10.47 12.20 -20.30
CA LEU A 157 11.75 11.88 -20.91
C LEU A 157 12.78 13.00 -20.67
N GLU A 158 12.38 14.26 -20.70
CA GLU A 158 13.23 15.40 -20.33
C GLU A 158 13.64 15.34 -18.85
N GLU A 159 12.73 14.97 -17.95
CA GLU A 159 13.01 14.80 -16.51
C GLU A 159 13.92 13.60 -16.21
N LEU A 160 13.70 12.47 -16.87
CA LEU A 160 14.43 11.23 -16.60
C LEU A 160 15.83 11.20 -17.21
N LYS A 161 16.05 11.90 -18.33
CA LYS A 161 17.35 11.97 -19.00
C LYS A 161 18.52 12.40 -18.09
N PRO A 162 18.45 13.53 -17.37
CA PRO A 162 19.56 13.97 -16.51
C PRO A 162 19.77 13.01 -15.32
N ILE A 163 18.68 12.45 -14.77
CA ILE A 163 18.76 11.46 -13.68
C ILE A 163 19.49 10.21 -14.18
N PHE A 164 19.12 9.72 -15.36
CA PHE A 164 19.77 8.59 -16.01
C PHE A 164 21.27 8.86 -16.25
N GLN A 165 21.63 10.05 -16.74
CA GLN A 165 23.03 10.42 -16.94
C GLN A 165 23.82 10.45 -15.62
N ARG A 166 23.24 11.01 -14.55
CA ARG A 166 23.86 11.02 -13.20
C ARG A 166 24.08 9.61 -12.69
N LEU A 167 23.04 8.77 -12.69
CA LEU A 167 23.13 7.39 -12.22
C LEU A 167 24.14 6.56 -13.04
N LYS A 168 24.22 6.84 -14.35
CA LYS A 168 25.21 6.19 -15.21
C LYS A 168 26.64 6.59 -14.83
N ALA A 169 26.89 7.89 -14.60
CA ALA A 169 28.20 8.37 -14.16
C ALA A 169 28.60 7.76 -12.80
N GLU A 170 27.67 7.72 -11.84
CA GLU A 170 27.91 7.10 -10.54
C GLU A 170 28.24 5.60 -10.67
N ASN A 171 27.51 4.86 -11.51
CA ASN A 171 27.80 3.46 -11.77
C ASN A 171 29.19 3.27 -12.42
N GLU A 172 29.58 4.16 -13.35
CA GLU A 172 30.93 4.15 -13.94
C GLU A 172 32.02 4.41 -12.89
N GLU A 173 31.78 5.30 -11.91
CA GLU A 173 32.69 5.56 -10.79
C GLU A 173 32.81 4.35 -9.86
N TRP A 174 31.69 3.72 -9.48
CA TRP A 174 31.70 2.50 -8.67
C TRP A 174 32.45 1.36 -9.36
N ASN A 175 32.25 1.18 -10.66
CA ASN A 175 32.97 0.16 -11.42
C ASN A 175 34.49 0.43 -11.47
N LYS A 176 34.91 1.71 -11.58
CA LYS A 176 36.34 2.07 -11.51
C LYS A 176 36.92 1.72 -10.14
N LEU A 177 36.25 2.10 -9.06
CA LEU A 177 36.68 1.80 -7.69
C LEU A 177 36.80 0.29 -7.44
N ILE A 178 35.81 -0.48 -7.88
CA ILE A 178 35.83 -1.94 -7.79
C ILE A 178 37.05 -2.50 -8.57
N ASN A 179 37.32 -2.01 -9.77
CA ASN A 179 38.47 -2.44 -10.55
C ASN A 179 39.82 -2.06 -9.89
N GLU A 180 39.93 -0.86 -9.31
CA GLU A 180 41.10 -0.43 -8.56
C GLU A 180 41.36 -1.35 -7.36
N ILE A 181 40.34 -1.60 -6.55
CA ILE A 181 40.41 -2.51 -5.39
C ILE A 181 40.78 -3.93 -5.83
N ASN A 182 40.16 -4.45 -6.88
CA ASN A 182 40.48 -5.78 -7.42
C ASN A 182 41.93 -5.86 -7.94
N SER A 183 42.44 -4.79 -8.56
CA SER A 183 43.83 -4.72 -9.01
C SER A 183 44.82 -4.69 -7.84
N PHE A 184 44.46 -4.00 -6.75
CA PHE A 184 45.23 -3.95 -5.51
C PHE A 184 45.26 -5.32 -4.84
N HIS A 185 44.11 -5.97 -4.69
CA HIS A 185 44.03 -7.35 -4.17
C HIS A 185 44.84 -8.34 -5.01
N SER A 186 44.74 -8.28 -6.34
CA SER A 186 45.56 -9.12 -7.21
C SER A 186 47.07 -8.90 -7.02
N SER A 187 47.46 -7.67 -6.72
CA SER A 187 48.86 -7.31 -6.45
C SER A 187 49.33 -7.86 -5.10
N ILE A 188 48.51 -7.76 -4.06
CA ILE A 188 48.76 -8.38 -2.74
C ILE A 188 48.87 -9.89 -2.87
N ASP A 189 47.92 -10.55 -3.54
CA ASP A 189 47.94 -12.01 -3.71
C ASP A 189 49.23 -12.48 -4.41
N LYS A 190 49.73 -11.71 -5.38
CA LYS A 190 51.02 -11.97 -6.02
C LYS A 190 52.19 -11.78 -5.05
N ALA A 191 52.16 -10.74 -4.20
CA ALA A 191 53.19 -10.50 -3.19
C ALA A 191 53.21 -11.61 -2.13
N VAL A 192 52.05 -12.01 -1.61
CA VAL A 192 51.90 -13.11 -0.64
C VAL A 192 52.40 -14.41 -1.25
N LYS A 193 52.05 -14.73 -2.50
CA LYS A 193 52.58 -15.92 -3.19
C LYS A 193 54.10 -15.88 -3.36
N LYS A 194 54.69 -14.71 -3.62
CA LYS A 194 56.16 -14.55 -3.66
C LYS A 194 56.80 -14.76 -2.29
N VAL A 195 56.21 -14.22 -1.22
CA VAL A 195 56.68 -14.43 0.16
C VAL A 195 56.57 -15.90 0.56
N SER A 196 55.49 -16.58 0.16
CA SER A 196 55.26 -18.00 0.42
C SER A 196 56.18 -18.93 -0.41
N GLN A 197 56.65 -18.47 -1.56
CA GLN A 197 57.63 -19.18 -2.41
C GLN A 197 59.09 -18.89 -2.03
N GLY A 198 59.37 -17.78 -1.35
CA GLY A 198 60.65 -17.52 -0.71
C GLY A 198 60.79 -18.42 0.52
N SER A 199 61.85 -19.21 0.57
CA SER A 199 62.10 -20.28 1.52
C SER A 199 62.42 -19.82 2.96
N ASN A 200 61.61 -18.93 3.54
CA ASN A 200 61.70 -18.61 4.96
C ASN A 200 60.39 -19.03 5.60
N ASN A 201 60.27 -20.32 5.95
CA ASN A 201 59.33 -20.73 6.99
C ASN A 201 59.67 -19.88 8.21
N ILE A 202 58.87 -18.87 8.49
CA ILE A 202 58.97 -18.09 9.71
C ILE A 202 58.61 -19.06 10.83
N PHE A 203 59.62 -19.64 11.46
CA PHE A 203 59.47 -20.37 12.71
C PHE A 203 59.12 -19.33 13.77
N LEU A 204 57.83 -19.11 13.99
CA LEU A 204 57.36 -18.42 15.18
C LEU A 204 57.59 -19.37 16.35
N VAL A 205 58.74 -19.23 17.00
CA VAL A 205 58.97 -19.82 18.33
C VAL A 205 58.07 -19.03 19.29
N PRO A 206 57.18 -19.69 20.04
CA PRO A 206 56.43 -19.01 21.11
C PRO A 206 57.42 -18.32 22.07
N ASP A 207 57.20 -17.04 22.35
CA ASP A 207 57.97 -16.14 23.23
C ASP A 207 59.22 -15.42 22.69
N GLU A 208 59.62 -15.60 21.43
CA GLU A 208 60.69 -14.76 20.85
C GLU A 208 60.11 -13.63 19.99
N VAL A 209 60.09 -12.41 20.54
CA VAL A 209 59.78 -11.20 19.78
C VAL A 209 61.03 -10.77 19.01
N ASP A 210 60.94 -10.77 17.67
CA ASP A 210 62.01 -10.25 16.82
C ASP A 210 62.18 -8.74 17.07
N MET A 211 63.25 -8.40 17.80
CA MET A 211 63.55 -7.02 18.22
C MET A 211 63.68 -6.06 17.05
N SER A 212 64.00 -6.53 15.83
CA SER A 212 64.15 -5.69 14.65
C SER A 212 62.84 -5.13 14.09
N VAL A 213 61.70 -5.75 14.43
CA VAL A 213 60.37 -5.39 13.94
C VAL A 213 59.68 -4.36 14.85
N LEU A 214 60.08 -4.27 16.13
CA LEU A 214 59.48 -3.38 17.11
C LEU A 214 59.92 -1.92 16.94
N HIS A 215 58.99 -1.00 17.17
CA HIS A 215 59.27 0.44 17.19
C HIS A 215 60.21 0.78 18.36
N VAL A 216 61.04 1.83 18.21
CA VAL A 216 62.08 2.20 19.20
C VAL A 216 61.53 2.34 20.62
N ASP A 217 60.34 2.91 20.78
CA ASP A 217 59.70 3.06 22.10
C ASP A 217 59.30 1.72 22.73
N GLN A 218 58.88 0.76 21.89
CA GLN A 218 58.50 -0.58 22.33
C GLN A 218 59.73 -1.40 22.71
N GLN A 219 60.85 -1.21 22.01
CA GLN A 219 62.13 -1.80 22.36
C GLN A 219 62.61 -1.28 23.73
N GLN A 220 62.53 0.04 23.96
CA GLN A 220 62.89 0.64 25.26
C GLN A 220 62.00 0.12 26.40
N PHE A 221 60.69 0.00 26.16
CA PHE A 221 59.75 -0.53 27.14
C PHE A 221 60.06 -1.99 27.52
N LEU A 222 60.30 -2.86 26.53
CA LEU A 222 60.66 -4.27 26.78
C LEU A 222 61.99 -4.40 27.55
N GLN A 223 62.99 -3.60 27.20
CA GLN A 223 64.27 -3.59 27.93
C GLN A 223 64.11 -3.16 29.39
N GLN A 224 63.20 -2.21 29.65
CA GLN A 224 63.00 -1.65 30.98
C GLN A 224 62.19 -2.57 31.91
N TYR A 225 61.18 -3.26 31.40
CA TYR A 225 60.19 -3.96 32.23
C TYR A 225 60.09 -5.47 32.01
N CYS A 226 60.50 -5.97 30.85
CA CYS A 226 60.32 -7.38 30.48
C CYS A 226 61.66 -8.13 30.37
N SER A 227 62.78 -7.45 30.61
CA SER A 227 64.08 -8.10 30.77
C SER A 227 64.26 -8.45 32.25
N ASP A 228 64.78 -9.65 32.53
CA ASP A 228 65.07 -10.12 33.89
C ASP A 228 66.14 -9.24 34.55
N ASN A 229 65.72 -8.12 35.14
CA ASN A 229 66.58 -7.28 35.93
C ASN A 229 66.69 -7.87 37.36
N GLU A 230 67.80 -7.62 38.05
CA GLU A 230 68.04 -8.11 39.42
C GLU A 230 66.91 -7.69 40.40
N THR A 231 66.24 -6.56 40.13
CA THR A 231 65.09 -6.07 40.90
C THR A 231 63.86 -6.97 40.80
N THR A 232 63.56 -7.47 39.61
CA THR A 232 62.45 -8.42 39.37
C THR A 232 62.70 -9.76 40.06
N GLN A 233 63.96 -10.21 40.12
CA GLN A 233 64.32 -11.44 40.84
C GLN A 233 64.15 -11.30 42.37
N LEU A 234 64.50 -10.15 42.95
CA LEU A 234 64.29 -9.88 44.38
C LEU A 234 62.81 -9.81 44.76
N GLU A 235 61.98 -9.14 43.94
CA GLU A 235 60.54 -9.07 44.14
C GLU A 235 59.86 -10.45 43.98
N ASN A 236 60.28 -11.22 42.98
CA ASN A 236 59.80 -12.59 42.77
C ASN A 236 60.18 -13.50 43.94
N ASN A 237 61.41 -13.40 44.45
CA ASN A 237 61.85 -14.18 45.62
C ASN A 237 61.04 -13.82 46.88
N TYR A 238 60.75 -12.53 47.11
CA TYR A 238 59.90 -12.12 48.23
C TYR A 238 58.46 -12.65 48.08
N PHE A 239 57.90 -12.60 46.86
CA PHE A 239 56.57 -13.10 46.59
C PHE A 239 56.48 -14.63 46.74
N GLU A 240 57.47 -15.38 46.22
CA GLU A 240 57.56 -16.83 46.41
C GLU A 240 57.67 -17.21 47.88
N GLN A 241 58.48 -16.49 48.66
CA GLN A 241 58.62 -16.74 50.10
C GLN A 241 57.31 -16.47 50.86
N MET A 242 56.58 -15.42 50.48
CA MET A 242 55.26 -15.13 51.04
C MET A 242 54.25 -16.23 50.66
N MET A 243 54.28 -16.69 49.40
CA MET A 243 53.37 -17.72 48.89
C MET A 243 53.60 -19.07 49.58
N GLN A 244 54.87 -19.50 49.72
CA GLN A 244 55.24 -20.70 50.48
C GLN A 244 54.79 -20.61 51.94
N THR A 245 54.90 -19.44 52.56
CA THR A 245 54.44 -19.23 53.95
C THR A 245 52.92 -19.40 54.08
N VAL A 246 52.16 -18.93 53.09
CA VAL A 246 50.70 -19.08 53.06
C VAL A 246 50.31 -20.54 52.79
N GLU A 247 50.97 -21.19 51.84
CA GLU A 247 50.74 -22.61 51.50
C GLU A 247 50.92 -23.50 52.73
N ILE A 248 52.04 -23.38 53.45
CA ILE A 248 52.29 -24.13 54.69
C ILE A 248 51.20 -23.88 55.73
N LYS A 249 50.70 -22.64 55.87
CA LYS A 249 49.62 -22.33 56.82
C LYS A 249 48.29 -22.97 56.40
N VAL A 250 47.98 -22.98 55.12
CA VAL A 250 46.76 -23.61 54.57
C VAL A 250 46.82 -25.12 54.75
N ASP A 251 47.97 -25.75 54.47
CA ASP A 251 48.16 -27.19 54.65
C ASP A 251 48.04 -27.60 56.12
N ASN A 252 48.62 -26.80 57.02
CA ASN A 252 48.45 -27.02 58.46
C ASN A 252 46.98 -26.93 58.89
N LEU A 253 46.25 -25.93 58.39
CA LEU A 253 44.82 -25.80 58.66
C LEU A 253 44.05 -27.01 58.13
N TYR A 254 44.34 -27.43 56.90
CA TYR A 254 43.71 -28.60 56.30
C TYR A 254 43.96 -29.86 57.14
N SER A 255 45.20 -30.09 57.59
CA SER A 255 45.54 -31.21 58.47
C SER A 255 44.75 -31.19 59.79
N ILE A 256 44.66 -30.01 60.43
CA ILE A 256 43.90 -29.85 61.68
C ILE A 256 42.42 -30.13 61.45
N LEU A 257 41.84 -29.61 60.36
CA LEU A 257 40.43 -29.80 60.03
C LEU A 257 40.12 -31.26 59.68
N TYR A 258 41.01 -31.90 58.93
CA TYR A 258 40.91 -33.33 58.62
C TYR A 258 40.92 -34.16 59.91
N ASN A 259 41.88 -33.92 60.81
CA ASN A 259 41.95 -34.61 62.10
C ASN A 259 40.69 -34.37 62.93
N ALA A 260 40.21 -33.12 63.03
CA ALA A 260 38.97 -32.79 63.74
C ALA A 260 37.75 -33.52 63.17
N SER A 261 37.64 -33.59 61.84
CA SER A 261 36.57 -34.33 61.17
C SER A 261 36.66 -35.83 61.43
N SER A 262 37.88 -36.39 61.41
CA SER A 262 38.13 -37.81 61.69
C SER A 262 37.74 -38.14 63.14
N TYR A 263 38.15 -37.33 64.12
CA TYR A 263 37.71 -37.49 65.50
C TYR A 263 36.19 -37.42 65.63
N ASN A 264 35.55 -36.45 64.97
CA ASN A 264 34.09 -36.34 65.00
C ASN A 264 33.42 -37.60 64.45
N THR A 265 33.87 -38.10 63.30
CA THR A 265 33.33 -39.35 62.73
C THR A 265 33.56 -40.55 63.64
N ALA A 266 34.76 -40.69 64.23
CA ALA A 266 35.06 -41.78 65.15
C ALA A 266 34.21 -41.71 66.43
N THR A 267 33.99 -40.51 66.97
CA THR A 267 33.10 -40.31 68.12
C THR A 267 31.65 -40.61 67.77
N GLN A 268 31.20 -40.21 66.58
CA GLN A 268 29.85 -40.51 66.12
C GLN A 268 29.64 -42.02 65.98
N THR A 269 30.55 -42.74 65.32
CA THR A 269 30.46 -44.21 65.20
C THR A 269 30.49 -44.88 66.57
N TYR A 270 31.32 -44.40 67.49
CA TYR A 270 31.37 -44.92 68.85
C TYR A 270 30.05 -44.69 69.60
N CYS A 271 29.48 -43.49 69.50
CA CYS A 271 28.19 -43.16 70.09
C CYS A 271 27.06 -43.99 69.48
N GLU A 272 27.06 -44.20 68.16
CA GLU A 272 26.10 -45.06 67.46
C GLU A 272 26.21 -46.51 67.92
N ASP A 273 27.41 -47.08 67.99
CA ASP A 273 27.63 -48.43 68.51
C ASP A 273 27.19 -48.58 69.97
N LEU A 274 27.48 -47.59 70.81
CA LEU A 274 27.03 -47.54 72.20
C LEU A 274 25.50 -47.50 72.28
N LEU A 275 24.85 -46.64 71.49
CA LEU A 275 23.39 -46.53 71.44
C LEU A 275 22.75 -47.83 70.94
N ILE A 276 23.30 -48.46 69.90
CA ILE A 276 22.82 -49.77 69.41
C ILE A 276 22.92 -50.82 70.52
N LYS A 277 24.04 -50.90 71.23
CA LYS A 277 24.22 -51.82 72.37
C LYS A 277 23.21 -51.53 73.49
N LEU A 278 23.00 -50.25 73.85
CA LEU A 278 22.00 -49.85 74.85
C LEU A 278 20.58 -50.24 74.43
N LEU A 279 20.20 -49.97 73.17
CA LEU A 279 18.91 -50.36 72.63
C LEU A 279 18.71 -51.88 72.65
N ALA A 280 19.75 -52.66 72.32
CA ALA A 280 19.70 -54.12 72.39
C ALA A 280 19.50 -54.62 73.84
N VAL A 281 20.14 -53.99 74.83
CA VAL A 281 19.93 -54.30 76.25
C VAL A 281 18.50 -53.95 76.67
N LEU A 282 18.00 -52.76 76.31
CA LEU A 282 16.63 -52.34 76.62
C LEU A 282 15.59 -53.29 76.01
N ARG A 283 15.76 -53.67 74.74
CA ARG A 283 14.86 -54.62 74.05
C ARG A 283 14.85 -55.98 74.74
N ARG A 284 16.02 -56.53 75.09
CA ARG A 284 16.13 -57.79 75.85
C ARG A 284 15.48 -57.69 77.23
N ARG A 285 15.61 -56.54 77.91
CA ARG A 285 14.93 -56.30 79.19
C ARG A 285 13.41 -56.30 79.03
N GLN A 286 12.89 -55.66 77.99
CA GLN A 286 11.46 -55.66 77.70
C GLN A 286 10.94 -57.08 77.41
N GLU A 287 11.64 -57.86 76.58
CA GLU A 287 11.30 -59.26 76.27
C GLU A 287 11.38 -60.20 77.50
N LYS A 288 12.30 -59.95 78.44
CA LYS A 288 12.42 -60.74 79.67
C LYS A 288 11.47 -60.27 80.80
N SER A 289 11.05 -59.00 80.80
CA SER A 289 10.00 -58.52 81.71
C SER A 289 8.65 -59.19 81.42
N SER A 290 8.37 -59.58 80.17
CA SER A 290 7.22 -60.44 79.83
C SER A 290 7.36 -61.88 80.35
N ASN A 291 8.58 -62.34 80.67
CA ASN A 291 8.89 -63.71 81.13
C ASN A 291 9.22 -63.80 82.64
N ASN A 292 8.94 -62.77 83.45
CA ASN A 292 9.16 -62.74 84.92
C ASN A 292 10.60 -63.08 85.39
N LEU A 293 11.63 -62.73 84.62
CA LEU A 293 13.04 -62.85 85.04
C LEU A 293 13.69 -61.46 85.11
N ASN A 294 13.98 -60.99 86.34
CA ASN A 294 14.67 -59.72 86.56
C ASN A 294 16.15 -59.85 86.19
N ILE A 295 16.64 -58.92 85.37
CA ILE A 295 18.07 -58.79 85.05
C ILE A 295 18.71 -57.91 86.12
N GLU A 296 19.76 -58.39 86.78
CA GLU A 296 20.54 -57.61 87.73
C GLU A 296 21.37 -56.53 87.02
N THR A 297 21.52 -55.37 87.67
CA THR A 297 22.26 -54.22 87.14
C THR A 297 23.72 -54.52 86.80
N ASP A 298 24.30 -55.57 87.39
CA ASP A 298 25.68 -56.01 87.14
C ASP A 298 25.87 -56.60 85.73
N ASP A 299 24.87 -57.31 85.19
CA ASP A 299 24.95 -57.88 83.83
C ASP A 299 24.91 -56.79 82.74
N VAL A 300 24.20 -55.70 83.00
CA VAL A 300 24.15 -54.54 82.11
C VAL A 300 25.51 -53.81 82.09
N LEU A 301 26.15 -53.67 83.25
CA LEU A 301 27.45 -53.03 83.37
C LEU A 301 28.57 -53.87 82.75
N LYS A 302 28.55 -55.21 82.89
CA LYS A 302 29.47 -56.12 82.19
C LYS A 302 29.37 -56.01 80.68
N MET A 303 28.17 -55.91 80.12
CA MET A 303 27.99 -55.74 78.67
C MET A 303 28.45 -54.37 78.16
N LEU A 304 28.26 -53.30 78.95
CA LEU A 304 28.73 -51.95 78.61
C LEU A 304 30.25 -51.80 78.77
N SER A 305 30.90 -52.58 79.63
CA SER A 305 32.36 -52.56 79.80
C SER A 305 33.14 -53.20 78.64
N ARG A 306 32.48 -53.95 77.74
CA ARG A 306 33.08 -54.53 76.52
C ARG A 306 33.01 -53.55 75.34
N VAL A 307 33.44 -52.33 75.60
CA VAL A 307 33.63 -51.29 74.59
C VAL A 307 35.11 -51.17 74.29
#